data_AF-A0A5S4H3T2-F1
#
_entry.id   AF-A0A5S4H3T2-F1
#
_cell.length_a   1.000
_cell.length_b   1.000
_cell.length_c   1.000
_cell.angle_alpha   90.00
_cell.angle_beta   90.00
_cell.angle_gamma   90.00
#
_symmetry.space_group_name_H-M   'P 1'
#
loop_
_entity.id
_entity.type
_entity.pdbx_description
1 polymer ?
#
loop_
_entity_poly.entity_id
_entity_poly.type
_entity_poly.pdbx_seq_one_letter_code
_entity_poly.pdbx_strand_id
1 'polypeptide(L)'
;MSVTARSDVHVSHHQLLVVDQDGLHAHPQDVPNGLTAAVPGAAVIRTGIHSGVVDVTVRLATSAPPRDTEGWDEVEEVELISFTGETMLIGLLCDRPELPGLTPQGPGRYGMRVQVRGRDIDPCAVPRVPFEFYLVTVWPIDVGPEACARLGIGVAEELGLPGKADLIRQWALEHGSPQQEPGRLAGRERPMTPPVPVRAPAVTDEHRLRIVNPYQDTAAAPSLPGGLVAAAPDSVAIRTLKRRGVVGVHVRWELAAPLSSASGWEEVEEIEFVTTTGVMHFAGVSTDDERRPNLTFQGAGRYRLRVHGRARPRERLGNRPGESYLLAIWPIALGAQAAG
;
A
#
# COMPACT_ATOMS: atom_id res chain seq x y z
N MET A 1 14.45 8.51 22.65
CA MET A 1 13.50 9.21 23.54
C MET A 1 12.14 9.18 22.87
N SER A 2 11.08 8.83 23.60
CA SER A 2 9.71 8.88 23.06
C SER A 2 9.10 10.24 23.35
N VAL A 3 8.53 10.90 22.33
CA VAL A 3 7.78 12.14 22.51
C VAL A 3 6.34 11.76 22.82
N THR A 4 5.70 12.42 23.78
CA THR A 4 4.29 12.21 24.09
C THR A 4 3.62 13.55 24.30
N ALA A 5 2.48 13.74 23.64
CA ALA A 5 1.65 14.93 23.77
C ALA A 5 0.18 14.53 23.83
N ARG A 6 -0.64 15.36 24.46
CA ARG A 6 -2.07 15.12 24.64
C ARG A 6 -2.83 16.40 24.33
N SER A 7 -3.94 16.27 23.62
CA SER A 7 -4.84 17.37 23.26
C SER A 7 -6.27 16.85 23.20
N ASP A 8 -7.22 17.71 23.56
CA ASP A 8 -8.61 17.51 23.20
C ASP A 8 -8.74 17.82 21.70
N VAL A 9 -9.41 16.95 20.96
CA VAL A 9 -9.60 17.09 19.51
C VAL A 9 -11.09 17.08 19.23
N HIS A 10 -11.56 18.10 18.51
CA HIS A 10 -12.93 18.13 18.04
C HIS A 10 -13.11 17.14 16.89
N VAL A 11 -14.17 16.33 16.96
CA VAL A 11 -14.49 15.31 15.96
C VAL A 11 -15.81 15.63 15.30
N SER A 12 -15.95 15.22 14.05
CA SER A 12 -17.20 15.26 13.31
C SER A 12 -17.31 14.02 12.42
N HIS A 13 -18.53 13.58 12.14
CA HIS A 13 -18.83 12.43 11.27
C HIS A 13 -18.12 11.12 11.71
N HIS A 14 -17.98 10.89 13.02
CA HIS A 14 -17.31 9.71 13.58
C HIS A 14 -15.85 9.54 13.15
N GLN A 15 -15.11 10.64 12.88
CA GLN A 15 -13.79 10.56 12.26
C GLN A 15 -12.76 11.51 12.89
N LEU A 16 -11.60 10.93 13.17
CA LEU A 16 -10.31 11.60 13.20
C LEU A 16 -9.54 11.21 11.93
N LEU A 17 -8.85 12.19 11.36
CA LEU A 17 -8.03 11.99 10.18
C LEU A 17 -6.56 12.07 10.54
N VAL A 18 -5.79 11.15 9.98
CA VAL A 18 -4.33 11.23 9.94
C VAL A 18 -3.97 11.54 8.50
N VAL A 19 -3.48 12.74 8.22
CA VAL A 19 -3.24 13.19 6.85
C VAL A 19 -1.86 13.78 6.71
N ASP A 20 -1.23 13.48 5.57
CA ASP A 20 -0.12 14.28 5.06
C ASP A 20 -0.65 15.67 4.62
N GLN A 21 0.19 16.72 4.57
CA GLN A 21 -0.21 18.14 4.44
C GLN A 21 -1.24 18.43 3.32
N ASP A 22 -1.24 17.63 2.25
CA ASP A 22 -2.12 17.74 1.09
C ASP A 22 -3.19 16.62 0.98
N GLY A 23 -3.39 15.82 2.05
CA GLY A 23 -4.11 14.54 2.04
C GLY A 23 -5.61 14.60 2.35
N LEU A 24 -6.18 15.78 2.58
CA LEU A 24 -7.58 15.92 3.05
C LEU A 24 -8.64 15.29 2.14
N HIS A 25 -8.33 15.03 0.86
CA HIS A 25 -9.31 14.56 -0.13
C HIS A 25 -9.35 13.04 -0.36
N ALA A 26 -8.40 12.26 0.15
CA ALA A 26 -8.32 10.82 -0.13
C ALA A 26 -7.97 9.99 1.13
N HIS A 27 -8.91 9.94 2.09
CA HIS A 27 -8.81 9.06 3.26
C HIS A 27 -9.75 7.84 3.10
N PRO A 28 -9.49 6.71 3.78
CA PRO A 28 -10.30 5.51 3.66
C PRO A 28 -11.74 5.76 4.13
N GLN A 29 -12.72 5.34 3.32
CA GLN A 29 -14.14 5.39 3.71
C GLN A 29 -14.56 4.10 4.42
N ASP A 30 -14.04 2.97 3.95
CA ASP A 30 -14.25 1.68 4.58
C ASP A 30 -13.16 1.41 5.65
N VAL A 31 -13.60 0.87 6.79
CA VAL A 31 -12.76 0.59 7.95
C VAL A 31 -13.09 -0.84 8.42
N PRO A 32 -12.45 -1.87 7.83
CA PRO A 32 -12.87 -3.27 8.00
C PRO A 32 -12.80 -3.78 9.43
N ASN A 33 -11.88 -3.25 10.24
CA ASN A 33 -11.75 -3.58 11.67
C ASN A 33 -12.61 -2.70 12.59
N GLY A 34 -13.41 -1.79 12.03
CA GLY A 34 -14.27 -0.87 12.76
C GLY A 34 -13.56 0.32 13.43
N LEU A 35 -12.24 0.30 13.61
CA LEU A 35 -11.50 1.34 14.33
C LEU A 35 -10.56 2.17 13.44
N THR A 36 -9.69 1.56 12.63
CA THR A 36 -8.74 2.34 11.83
C THR A 36 -8.33 1.66 10.53
N ALA A 37 -8.18 2.46 9.48
CA ALA A 37 -7.69 2.04 8.19
C ALA A 37 -6.73 3.08 7.64
N ALA A 38 -5.79 2.65 6.80
CA ALA A 38 -4.80 3.51 6.17
C ALA A 38 -4.74 3.27 4.65
N VAL A 39 -4.45 4.35 3.93
CA VAL A 39 -4.06 4.40 2.51
C VAL A 39 -2.79 5.24 2.40
N PRO A 40 -2.08 5.21 1.26
CA PRO A 40 -0.91 6.07 1.11
C PRO A 40 -1.23 7.56 1.32
N GLY A 41 -0.55 8.20 2.26
CA GLY A 41 -0.72 9.63 2.58
C GLY A 41 -1.89 9.95 3.53
N ALA A 42 -2.72 8.98 3.93
CA ALA A 42 -3.81 9.22 4.86
C ALA A 42 -4.26 7.97 5.64
N ALA A 43 -4.80 8.17 6.84
CA ALA A 43 -5.52 7.16 7.59
C ALA A 43 -6.74 7.80 8.28
N VAL A 44 -7.68 6.94 8.65
CA VAL A 44 -8.87 7.33 9.40
C VAL A 44 -8.92 6.56 10.70
N ILE A 45 -9.37 7.21 11.77
CA ILE A 45 -9.71 6.59 13.04
C ILE A 45 -11.19 6.88 13.31
N ARG A 46 -11.98 5.82 13.49
CA ARG A 46 -13.41 5.90 13.77
C ARG A 46 -13.64 6.22 15.24
N THR A 47 -14.51 7.19 15.49
CA THR A 47 -14.95 7.55 16.83
C THR A 47 -16.36 7.04 17.13
N GLY A 48 -16.67 6.86 18.41
CA GLY A 48 -18.00 6.39 18.83
C GLY A 48 -19.00 7.51 18.72
N ILE A 49 -18.65 8.67 19.26
CA ILE A 49 -19.40 9.90 19.11
C ILE A 49 -19.38 10.39 17.66
N HIS A 50 -20.52 10.88 17.20
CA HIS A 50 -20.63 11.51 15.88
C HIS A 50 -19.88 12.85 15.83
N SER A 51 -20.11 13.71 16.82
CA SER A 51 -19.51 15.04 16.94
C SER A 51 -19.23 15.38 18.40
N GLY A 52 -18.21 16.18 18.69
CA GLY A 52 -17.88 16.61 20.06
C GLY A 52 -16.38 16.62 20.28
N VAL A 53 -15.95 16.53 21.53
CA VAL A 53 -14.52 16.45 21.88
C VAL A 53 -14.13 15.04 22.33
N VAL A 54 -12.98 14.57 21.86
CA VAL A 54 -12.33 13.35 22.34
C VAL A 54 -10.93 13.67 22.86
N ASP A 55 -10.42 12.83 23.75
CA ASP A 55 -9.07 12.97 24.27
C ASP A 55 -8.10 12.18 23.41
N VAL A 56 -7.11 12.85 22.82
CA VAL A 56 -6.11 12.20 21.98
C VAL A 56 -4.73 12.38 22.60
N THR A 57 -4.07 11.27 22.88
CA THR A 57 -2.66 11.20 23.24
C THR A 57 -1.86 10.63 22.09
N VAL A 58 -0.90 11.39 21.57
CA VAL A 58 0.06 10.94 20.56
C VAL A 58 1.36 10.54 21.24
N ARG A 59 1.87 9.35 20.93
CA ARG A 59 3.17 8.85 21.39
C ARG A 59 4.06 8.49 20.20
N LEU A 60 5.17 9.18 20.04
CA LEU A 60 6.17 8.88 19.02
C LEU A 60 7.25 7.98 19.64
N ALA A 61 7.39 6.77 19.11
CA ALA A 61 8.36 5.78 19.54
C ALA A 61 9.46 5.58 18.48
N THR A 62 10.64 5.14 18.92
CA THR A 62 11.77 4.86 18.02
C THR A 62 11.72 3.47 17.39
N SER A 63 10.84 2.60 17.88
CA SER A 63 10.62 1.23 17.41
C SER A 63 9.23 0.75 17.81
N ALA A 64 8.78 -0.35 17.22
CA ALA A 64 7.52 -0.99 17.58
C ALA A 64 7.48 -1.28 19.09
N PRO A 65 6.51 -0.70 19.84
CA PRO A 65 6.36 -1.01 21.25
C PRO A 65 5.74 -2.41 21.42
N PRO A 66 5.96 -3.08 22.57
CA PRO A 66 5.24 -4.30 22.91
C PRO A 66 3.73 -4.09 22.77
N ARG A 67 3.00 -5.09 22.29
CA ARG A 67 1.54 -5.03 22.19
C ARG A 67 0.97 -5.16 23.59
N ASP A 68 0.59 -4.02 24.16
CA ASP A 68 -0.08 -3.91 25.44
C ASP A 68 -1.55 -3.57 25.19
N THR A 69 -2.44 -4.38 25.74
CA THR A 69 -3.90 -4.24 25.62
C THR A 69 -4.55 -4.00 26.98
N GLU A 70 -3.77 -3.91 28.06
CA GLU A 70 -4.33 -3.76 29.40
C GLU A 70 -4.98 -2.37 29.56
N GLY A 71 -6.26 -2.35 29.97
CA GLY A 71 -7.01 -1.12 30.20
C GLY A 71 -7.51 -0.39 28.95
N TRP A 72 -7.43 -1.03 27.77
CA TRP A 72 -7.99 -0.52 26.51
C TRP A 72 -9.10 -1.45 26.01
N ASP A 73 -10.17 -0.86 25.48
CA ASP A 73 -11.32 -1.62 24.97
C ASP A 73 -10.97 -2.25 23.61
N GLU A 74 -10.27 -1.50 22.75
CA GLU A 74 -9.84 -1.97 21.44
C GLU A 74 -8.43 -1.48 21.08
N VAL A 75 -7.69 -2.32 20.33
CA VAL A 75 -6.32 -2.04 19.91
C VAL A 75 -6.08 -2.56 18.50
N GLU A 76 -5.88 -1.62 17.56
CA GLU A 76 -5.64 -1.90 16.16
C GLU A 76 -4.32 -1.30 15.67
N GLU A 77 -3.70 -1.96 14.70
CA GLU A 77 -2.44 -1.53 14.08
C GLU A 77 -2.58 -1.45 12.57
N VAL A 78 -2.07 -0.36 11.99
CA VAL A 78 -2.01 -0.13 10.55
C VAL A 78 -0.66 0.43 10.15
N GLU A 79 -0.32 0.29 8.88
CA GLU A 79 0.87 0.91 8.31
C GLU A 79 0.50 2.25 7.66
N LEU A 80 1.22 3.30 8.03
CA LEU A 80 1.13 4.62 7.42
C LEU A 80 2.26 4.81 6.40
N ILE A 81 1.92 5.42 5.28
CA ILE A 81 2.90 5.90 4.30
C ILE A 81 2.82 7.42 4.29
N SER A 82 3.93 8.08 4.60
CA SER A 82 4.09 9.53 4.58
C SER A 82 4.99 9.93 3.43
N PHE A 83 4.53 10.90 2.62
CA PHE A 83 5.23 11.37 1.42
C PHE A 83 6.04 12.63 1.69
N THR A 84 5.60 13.48 2.62
CA THR A 84 6.31 14.73 2.96
C THR A 84 7.05 14.64 4.29
N GLY A 85 6.67 13.70 5.17
CA GLY A 85 7.14 13.71 6.56
C GLY A 85 6.38 14.69 7.46
N GLU A 86 5.29 15.29 6.96
CA GLU A 86 4.46 16.24 7.72
C GLU A 86 3.08 15.67 8.05
N THR A 87 3.01 14.36 8.30
CA THR A 87 1.75 13.71 8.64
C THR A 87 1.27 14.18 10.02
N MET A 88 -0.01 14.53 10.11
CA MET A 88 -0.64 15.09 11.29
C MET A 88 -1.95 14.38 11.62
N LEU A 89 -2.35 14.41 12.89
CA LEU A 89 -3.68 14.02 13.34
C LEU A 89 -4.56 15.26 13.50
N ILE A 90 -5.73 15.26 12.86
CA ILE A 90 -6.70 16.36 12.87
C ILE A 90 -8.13 15.83 12.99
N GLY A 91 -9.04 16.65 13.49
CA GLY A 91 -10.49 16.43 13.32
C GLY A 91 -10.94 16.78 11.91
N LEU A 92 -11.94 16.08 11.38
CA LEU A 92 -12.53 16.42 10.09
C LEU A 92 -13.11 17.85 10.14
N LEU A 93 -12.66 18.70 9.21
CA LEU A 93 -13.03 20.12 9.10
C LEU A 93 -12.74 20.97 10.35
N CYS A 94 -11.81 20.53 11.20
CA CYS A 94 -11.43 21.23 12.43
C CYS A 94 -10.04 21.87 12.30
N ASP A 95 -9.78 22.85 13.17
CA ASP A 95 -8.45 23.43 13.30
C ASP A 95 -7.42 22.40 13.78
N ARG A 96 -6.15 22.68 13.48
CA ARG A 96 -5.03 21.84 13.90
C ARG A 96 -4.97 21.77 15.45
N PRO A 97 -5.03 20.56 16.05
CA PRO A 97 -4.86 20.41 17.49
C PRO A 97 -3.39 20.62 17.90
N GLU A 98 -3.15 20.84 19.19
CA GLU A 98 -1.81 20.97 19.78
C GLU A 98 -1.11 19.60 19.90
N LEU A 99 -0.96 18.91 18.76
CA LEU A 99 -0.30 17.61 18.65
C LEU A 99 0.93 17.70 17.74
N PRO A 100 1.98 16.90 18.03
CA PRO A 100 3.18 16.86 17.20
C PRO A 100 2.88 16.22 15.84
N GLY A 101 3.73 16.51 14.86
CA GLY A 101 3.77 15.73 13.63
C GLY A 101 4.05 14.26 13.93
N LEU A 102 3.35 13.37 13.26
CA LEU A 102 3.44 11.92 13.47
C LEU A 102 4.69 11.31 12.84
N THR A 103 5.30 12.00 11.88
CA THR A 103 6.41 11.48 11.07
C THR A 103 7.67 12.33 11.19
N PRO A 104 8.22 12.49 12.42
CA PRO A 104 9.35 13.39 12.69
C PRO A 104 10.67 12.97 12.01
N GLN A 105 10.73 11.78 11.39
CA GLN A 105 11.91 11.28 10.68
C GLN A 105 11.81 11.48 9.15
N GLY A 106 10.84 12.29 8.71
CA GLY A 106 10.64 12.61 7.31
C GLY A 106 9.74 11.60 6.60
N PRO A 107 9.74 11.59 5.26
CA PRO A 107 8.92 10.65 4.51
C PRO A 107 9.38 9.20 4.69
N GLY A 108 8.44 8.27 4.54
CA GLY A 108 8.69 6.86 4.84
C GLY A 108 7.45 6.07 5.23
N ARG A 109 7.70 4.81 5.60
CA ARG A 109 6.73 3.87 6.17
C ARG A 109 6.83 3.92 7.69
N TYR A 110 5.67 4.05 8.31
CA TYR A 110 5.51 4.13 9.75
C TYR A 110 4.48 3.10 10.22
N GLY A 111 4.68 2.51 11.39
CA GLY A 111 3.63 1.75 12.06
C GLY A 111 2.81 2.70 12.92
N MET A 112 1.49 2.55 12.89
CA MET A 112 0.58 3.25 13.78
C MET A 112 -0.27 2.24 14.54
N ARG A 113 -0.28 2.37 15.87
CA ARG A 113 -1.20 1.67 16.76
C ARG A 113 -2.21 2.66 17.33
N VAL A 114 -3.49 2.30 17.25
CA VAL A 114 -4.59 3.03 17.87
C VAL A 114 -5.15 2.19 19.00
N GLN A 115 -5.12 2.72 20.21
CA GLN A 115 -5.69 2.11 21.40
C GLN A 115 -6.82 3.02 21.87
N VAL A 116 -8.02 2.47 22.07
CA VAL A 116 -9.20 3.26 22.39
C VAL A 116 -9.93 2.68 23.59
N ARG A 117 -10.56 3.57 24.37
CA ARG A 117 -11.53 3.21 25.39
C ARG A 117 -12.67 4.22 25.47
N GLY A 118 -13.84 3.77 25.90
CA GLY A 118 -15.03 4.59 26.13
C GLY A 118 -15.90 4.87 24.90
N ARG A 119 -15.60 4.22 23.76
CA ARG A 119 -16.25 4.46 22.47
C ARG A 119 -17.74 4.06 22.45
N ASP A 120 -18.08 3.03 23.22
CA ASP A 120 -19.44 2.47 23.23
C ASP A 120 -20.31 3.03 24.37
N ILE A 121 -19.84 4.06 25.09
CA ILE A 121 -20.56 4.64 26.25
C ILE A 121 -21.83 5.38 25.81
N ASP A 122 -21.70 6.33 24.88
CA ASP A 122 -22.84 7.09 24.34
C ASP A 122 -22.52 7.61 22.92
N PRO A 123 -22.74 6.79 21.87
CA PRO A 123 -22.42 7.16 20.48
C PRO A 123 -23.19 8.38 19.95
N CYS A 124 -24.31 8.72 20.58
CA CYS A 124 -25.16 9.85 20.20
C CYS A 124 -24.81 11.14 20.96
N ALA A 125 -23.89 11.08 21.92
CA ALA A 125 -23.50 12.24 22.70
C ALA A 125 -22.76 13.28 21.83
N VAL A 126 -22.90 14.54 22.25
CA VAL A 126 -22.11 15.67 21.75
C VAL A 126 -21.34 16.27 22.93
N PRO A 127 -20.34 15.55 23.48
CA PRO A 127 -19.70 15.94 24.72
C PRO A 127 -18.90 17.23 24.57
N ARG A 128 -18.89 18.04 25.64
CA ARG A 128 -17.92 19.13 25.86
C ARG A 128 -16.74 18.72 26.73
N VAL A 129 -16.85 17.55 27.37
CA VAL A 129 -15.81 16.94 28.20
C VAL A 129 -15.58 15.53 27.66
N PRO A 130 -14.34 15.17 27.27
CA PRO A 130 -14.08 13.87 26.67
C PRO A 130 -14.41 12.71 27.61
N PHE A 131 -15.09 11.68 27.07
CA PHE A 131 -15.21 10.37 27.69
C PHE A 131 -14.67 9.23 26.80
N GLU A 132 -14.31 9.55 25.56
CA GLU A 132 -13.53 8.68 24.69
C GLU A 132 -12.05 9.08 24.75
N PHE A 133 -11.18 8.08 24.89
CA PHE A 133 -9.75 8.30 25.00
C PHE A 133 -9.02 7.48 23.94
N TYR A 134 -8.16 8.14 23.17
CA TYR A 134 -7.38 7.56 22.09
C TYR A 134 -5.89 7.71 22.40
N LEU A 135 -5.16 6.60 22.43
CA LEU A 135 -3.71 6.59 22.41
C LEU A 135 -3.24 6.16 21.02
N VAL A 136 -2.67 7.11 20.28
CA VAL A 136 -2.09 6.91 18.95
C VAL A 136 -0.58 6.82 19.08
N THR A 137 -0.03 5.63 18.91
CA THR A 137 1.41 5.40 18.96
C THR A 137 1.97 5.21 17.56
N VAL A 138 3.00 5.97 17.19
CA VAL A 138 3.63 5.92 15.86
C VAL A 138 5.12 5.61 15.99
N TRP A 139 5.65 4.74 15.13
CA TRP A 139 7.08 4.40 15.08
C TRP A 139 7.57 4.24 13.64
N PRO A 140 8.86 4.53 13.36
CA PRO A 140 9.43 4.31 12.03
C PRO A 140 9.51 2.80 11.73
N ILE A 141 9.19 2.41 10.51
CA ILE A 141 9.46 1.07 9.95
C ILE A 141 10.59 1.19 8.93
N ASP A 142 10.43 2.09 7.97
CA ASP A 142 11.40 2.34 6.90
C ASP A 142 11.32 3.82 6.49
N VAL A 143 12.29 4.63 6.92
CA VAL A 143 12.23 6.10 6.82
C VAL A 143 13.53 6.70 6.30
N GLY A 144 13.46 7.91 5.75
CA GLY A 144 14.62 8.64 5.26
C GLY A 144 14.83 8.51 3.75
N PRO A 145 15.93 9.05 3.20
CA PRO A 145 16.09 9.28 1.76
C PRO A 145 15.99 8.01 0.90
N GLU A 146 16.51 6.88 1.38
CA GLU A 146 16.40 5.60 0.68
C GLU A 146 14.98 5.03 0.70
N ALA A 147 14.25 5.21 1.81
CA ALA A 147 12.85 4.84 1.91
C ALA A 147 11.99 5.75 1.02
N CYS A 148 12.30 7.04 0.94
CA CYS A 148 11.66 8.00 0.03
C CYS A 148 11.88 7.59 -1.43
N ALA A 149 13.12 7.22 -1.78
CA ALA A 149 13.44 6.71 -3.11
C ALA A 149 12.65 5.42 -3.41
N ARG A 150 12.57 4.48 -2.46
CA ARG A 150 11.76 3.24 -2.54
C ARG A 150 10.26 3.51 -2.70
N LEU A 151 9.74 4.51 -2.00
CA LEU A 151 8.34 4.96 -2.08
C LEU A 151 8.03 5.72 -3.38
N GLY A 152 9.07 6.13 -4.12
CA GLY A 152 9.01 6.53 -5.52
C GLY A 152 8.57 7.98 -5.73
N ILE A 153 9.52 8.84 -6.10
CA ILE A 153 9.28 10.15 -6.73
C ILE A 153 8.32 10.01 -7.95
N GLY A 154 8.34 8.86 -8.63
CA GLY A 154 7.40 8.56 -9.72
C GLY A 154 5.95 8.28 -9.29
N VAL A 155 5.70 7.85 -8.06
CA VAL A 155 4.35 7.60 -7.53
C VAL A 155 3.57 8.92 -7.36
N ALA A 156 4.25 9.99 -6.97
CA ALA A 156 3.65 11.32 -6.85
C ALA A 156 3.33 11.97 -8.22
N GLU A 157 4.21 11.79 -9.22
CA GLU A 157 3.97 12.31 -10.58
C GLU A 157 2.84 11.55 -11.30
N GLU A 158 2.76 10.23 -11.14
CA GLU A 158 1.82 9.38 -11.90
C GLU A 158 0.41 9.30 -11.27
N LEU A 159 0.27 9.68 -9.99
CA LEU A 159 -1.02 9.90 -9.31
C LEU A 159 -1.65 11.30 -9.58
N GLY A 160 -1.04 12.11 -10.45
CA GLY A 160 -1.53 13.46 -10.76
C GLY A 160 -1.30 14.46 -9.62
N LEU A 161 -0.29 14.23 -8.78
CA LEU A 161 0.10 15.09 -7.66
C LEU A 161 1.49 15.73 -7.91
N PRO A 162 1.67 16.52 -8.99
CA PRO A 162 2.98 17.04 -9.40
C PRO A 162 3.65 17.89 -8.32
N GLY A 163 2.87 18.63 -7.52
CA GLY A 163 3.40 19.41 -6.39
C GLY A 163 4.10 18.54 -5.34
N LYS A 164 3.66 17.29 -5.12
CA LYS A 164 4.28 16.39 -4.13
C LYS A 164 5.60 15.83 -4.61
N ALA A 165 5.72 15.55 -5.91
CA ALA A 165 6.99 15.13 -6.49
C ALA A 165 8.06 16.23 -6.34
N ASP A 166 7.66 17.48 -6.52
CA ASP A 166 8.55 18.63 -6.36
C ASP A 166 8.88 18.92 -4.89
N LEU A 167 7.93 18.74 -3.96
CA LEU A 167 8.19 18.83 -2.51
C LEU A 167 9.14 17.72 -2.02
N ILE A 168 8.98 16.48 -2.52
CA ILE A 168 9.89 15.36 -2.21
C ILE A 168 11.29 15.65 -2.79
N ARG A 169 11.37 16.17 -4.01
CA ARG A 169 12.64 16.60 -4.64
C ARG A 169 13.29 17.72 -3.82
N GLN A 170 12.53 18.73 -3.42
CA GLN A 170 13.01 19.88 -2.67
C GLN A 170 13.49 19.47 -1.27
N TRP A 171 12.75 18.64 -0.54
CA TRP A 171 13.17 18.10 0.75
C TRP A 171 14.47 17.30 0.64
N ALA A 172 14.60 16.44 -0.38
CA ALA A 172 15.81 15.65 -0.64
C ALA A 172 17.02 16.53 -1.02
N LEU A 173 16.79 17.65 -1.70
CA LEU A 173 17.82 18.63 -2.05
C LEU A 173 18.24 19.49 -0.85
N GLU A 174 17.31 19.86 0.03
CA GLU A 174 17.55 20.70 1.21
C GLU A 174 18.23 19.94 2.36
N HIS A 175 17.98 18.64 2.47
CA HIS A 175 18.48 17.80 3.57
C HIS A 175 19.58 16.81 3.13
N GLY A 176 19.90 16.75 1.84
CA GLY A 176 21.00 15.97 1.29
C GLY A 176 22.34 16.72 1.41
N SER A 177 23.11 16.48 2.46
CA SER A 177 24.51 16.96 2.50
C SER A 177 25.39 16.21 1.48
N PRO A 178 26.22 16.93 0.71
CA PRO A 178 27.10 16.34 -0.29
C PRO A 178 28.42 15.89 0.34
N GLN A 179 28.55 14.60 0.67
CA GLN A 179 29.86 13.97 0.87
C GLN A 179 29.77 12.43 0.76
N GLN A 180 30.34 11.93 -0.37
CA GLN A 180 31.24 10.76 -0.51
C GLN A 180 30.84 9.42 0.13
N GLU A 181 30.93 8.24 -0.49
CA GLU A 181 31.63 7.74 -1.69
C GLU A 181 31.04 6.33 -2.03
N PRO A 182 31.32 5.77 -3.23
CA PRO A 182 30.78 4.50 -3.69
C PRO A 182 31.37 3.31 -2.94
N GLY A 183 30.50 2.46 -2.38
CA GLY A 183 30.84 1.12 -1.91
C GLY A 183 31.21 1.02 -0.43
N ARG A 184 30.21 0.93 0.45
CA ARG A 184 30.21 -0.05 1.55
C ARG A 184 28.82 -0.27 2.12
N LEU A 185 28.25 -1.41 1.75
CA LEU A 185 27.15 -2.10 2.42
C LEU A 185 27.48 -2.30 3.90
N ALA A 186 26.51 -2.13 4.80
CA ALA A 186 26.00 -3.22 5.65
C ALA A 186 25.03 -2.74 6.74
N GLY A 187 23.89 -3.44 6.82
CA GLY A 187 23.04 -3.55 8.00
C GLY A 187 21.59 -3.22 7.69
N ARG A 188 20.74 -4.11 7.18
CA ARG A 188 20.66 -5.56 7.37
C ARG A 188 19.85 -6.08 6.18
N GLU A 189 20.51 -6.66 5.17
CA GLU A 189 19.79 -7.41 4.14
C GLU A 189 19.06 -8.55 4.84
N ARG A 190 17.73 -8.45 4.98
CA ARG A 190 16.92 -9.64 5.16
C ARG A 190 17.19 -10.47 3.90
N PRO A 191 17.67 -11.71 3.99
CA PRO A 191 17.66 -12.61 2.84
C PRO A 191 16.19 -12.89 2.54
N MET A 192 15.60 -12.08 1.67
CA MET A 192 14.23 -12.28 1.24
C MET A 192 14.25 -13.43 0.25
N THR A 193 13.98 -14.62 0.77
CA THR A 193 13.80 -15.79 -0.08
C THR A 193 12.53 -15.56 -0.90
N PRO A 194 12.59 -15.59 -2.24
CA PRO A 194 11.39 -15.43 -3.05
C PRO A 194 10.36 -16.51 -2.66
N PRO A 195 9.05 -16.19 -2.65
CA PRO A 195 8.02 -17.17 -2.34
C PRO A 195 8.07 -18.39 -3.27
N VAL A 196 7.63 -19.53 -2.76
CA VAL A 196 7.52 -20.76 -3.55
C VAL A 196 6.56 -20.52 -4.72
N PRO A 197 6.93 -20.86 -5.97
CA PRO A 197 6.06 -20.69 -7.12
C PRO A 197 4.68 -21.32 -6.92
N VAL A 198 3.64 -20.59 -7.28
CA VAL A 198 2.24 -21.00 -7.09
C VAL A 198 1.59 -21.31 -8.42
N ARG A 199 0.74 -22.34 -8.45
CA ARG A 199 -0.19 -22.61 -9.56
C ARG A 199 -1.60 -22.49 -9.03
N ALA A 200 -2.39 -21.60 -9.61
CA ALA A 200 -3.76 -21.35 -9.17
C ALA A 200 -4.70 -21.13 -10.38
N PRO A 201 -5.97 -21.52 -10.26
CA PRO A 201 -7.00 -21.06 -11.18
C PRO A 201 -7.28 -19.57 -10.94
N ALA A 202 -7.50 -18.81 -12.01
CA ALA A 202 -7.95 -17.43 -11.91
C ALA A 202 -9.16 -17.19 -12.82
N VAL A 203 -10.05 -16.30 -12.39
CA VAL A 203 -11.27 -15.97 -13.14
C VAL A 203 -10.97 -14.82 -14.09
N THR A 204 -11.47 -14.95 -15.31
CA THR A 204 -11.42 -13.91 -16.33
C THR A 204 -12.82 -13.35 -16.53
N ASP A 205 -12.89 -12.04 -16.74
CA ASP A 205 -14.10 -11.35 -17.18
C ASP A 205 -13.73 -10.35 -18.27
N GLU A 206 -14.66 -10.11 -19.19
CA GLU A 206 -14.50 -9.20 -20.33
C GLU A 206 -13.19 -9.37 -21.12
N HIS A 207 -12.76 -10.61 -21.34
CA HIS A 207 -11.47 -10.93 -22.00
C HIS A 207 -10.24 -10.44 -21.23
N ARG A 208 -10.35 -10.29 -19.91
CA ARG A 208 -9.28 -9.81 -19.04
C ARG A 208 -9.14 -10.69 -17.81
N LEU A 209 -7.90 -11.02 -17.50
CA LEU A 209 -7.47 -11.43 -16.18
C LEU A 209 -6.94 -10.19 -15.48
N ARG A 210 -7.64 -9.74 -14.42
CA ARG A 210 -7.25 -8.54 -13.66
C ARG A 210 -6.47 -8.94 -12.42
N ILE A 211 -5.40 -8.20 -12.16
CA ILE A 211 -4.67 -8.20 -10.90
C ILE A 211 -4.79 -6.78 -10.37
N VAL A 212 -5.29 -6.63 -9.15
CA VAL A 212 -5.56 -5.33 -8.54
C VAL A 212 -5.07 -5.31 -7.11
N ASN A 213 -4.78 -4.12 -6.62
CA ASN A 213 -4.67 -3.87 -5.20
C ASN A 213 -6.07 -3.96 -4.56
N PRO A 214 -6.30 -4.92 -3.64
CA PRO A 214 -7.63 -5.10 -3.04
C PRO A 214 -8.09 -3.90 -2.21
N TYR A 215 -7.16 -3.04 -1.79
CA TYR A 215 -7.45 -1.83 -1.02
C TYR A 215 -7.79 -0.62 -1.91
N GLN A 216 -7.80 -0.80 -3.24
CA GLN A 216 -8.15 0.23 -4.21
C GLN A 216 -9.16 -0.31 -5.24
N ASP A 217 -10.42 -0.38 -4.84
CA ASP A 217 -11.52 -0.89 -5.67
C ASP A 217 -11.77 -0.05 -6.95
N THR A 218 -11.26 1.19 -6.97
CA THR A 218 -11.40 2.14 -8.08
C THR A 218 -10.18 2.24 -9.00
N ALA A 219 -9.16 1.39 -8.83
CA ALA A 219 -7.96 1.46 -9.67
C ALA A 219 -8.34 1.34 -11.15
N ALA A 220 -7.89 2.32 -11.94
CA ALA A 220 -8.24 2.42 -13.36
C ALA A 220 -7.89 1.11 -14.07
N ALA A 221 -8.83 0.58 -14.85
CA ALA A 221 -8.55 -0.59 -15.67
C ALA A 221 -7.59 -0.16 -16.79
N PRO A 222 -6.36 -0.71 -16.87
CA PRO A 222 -5.43 -0.29 -17.89
C PRO A 222 -6.01 -0.55 -19.28
N SER A 223 -5.79 0.40 -20.19
CA SER A 223 -6.10 0.20 -21.59
C SER A 223 -5.13 -0.84 -22.16
N LEU A 224 -5.65 -1.79 -22.93
CA LEU A 224 -4.85 -2.83 -23.60
C LEU A 224 -4.77 -2.46 -25.09
N PRO A 225 -3.80 -1.64 -25.54
CA PRO A 225 -3.72 -1.17 -26.92
C PRO A 225 -3.22 -2.26 -27.93
N GLY A 226 -3.65 -3.52 -27.75
CA GLY A 226 -3.32 -4.64 -28.64
C GLY A 226 -2.32 -5.65 -28.07
N GLY A 227 -1.68 -5.34 -26.93
CA GLY A 227 -0.75 -6.20 -26.20
C GLY A 227 -1.42 -7.32 -25.40
N LEU A 228 -0.61 -8.28 -24.95
CA LEU A 228 -0.92 -9.34 -24.00
C LEU A 228 -1.16 -8.81 -22.58
N VAL A 229 -0.43 -7.77 -22.17
CA VAL A 229 -0.51 -7.25 -20.79
C VAL A 229 -0.42 -5.72 -20.80
N ALA A 230 -1.11 -5.06 -19.88
CA ALA A 230 -0.97 -3.65 -19.62
C ALA A 230 -1.04 -3.39 -18.11
N ALA A 231 -0.37 -2.32 -17.67
CA ALA A 231 -0.40 -1.87 -16.30
C ALA A 231 -0.88 -0.43 -16.19
N ALA A 232 -1.51 -0.17 -15.06
CA ALA A 232 -1.72 1.13 -14.45
C ALA A 232 -1.22 1.01 -12.99
N PRO A 233 -1.04 2.12 -12.27
CA PRO A 233 -0.76 2.05 -10.84
C PRO A 233 -1.79 1.13 -10.13
N ASP A 234 -1.29 0.18 -9.35
CA ASP A 234 -2.10 -0.77 -8.56
C ASP A 234 -3.06 -1.67 -9.38
N SER A 235 -2.86 -1.77 -10.69
CA SER A 235 -3.75 -2.52 -11.58
C SER A 235 -2.99 -3.07 -12.78
N VAL A 236 -3.03 -4.38 -12.97
CA VAL A 236 -2.49 -5.06 -14.15
C VAL A 236 -3.62 -5.83 -14.81
N ALA A 237 -3.74 -5.69 -16.13
CA ALA A 237 -4.66 -6.50 -16.92
C ALA A 237 -3.88 -7.35 -17.91
N ILE A 238 -4.20 -8.64 -17.95
CA ILE A 238 -3.70 -9.57 -18.96
C ILE A 238 -4.87 -9.89 -19.89
N ARG A 239 -4.66 -9.74 -21.19
CA ARG A 239 -5.64 -10.10 -22.21
C ARG A 239 -5.83 -11.61 -22.26
N THR A 240 -7.08 -12.05 -22.30
CA THR A 240 -7.50 -13.46 -22.38
C THR A 240 -8.39 -13.71 -23.59
N LEU A 241 -8.27 -14.87 -24.22
CA LEU A 241 -9.20 -15.27 -25.27
C LEU A 241 -10.58 -15.60 -24.69
N LYS A 242 -10.62 -16.14 -23.46
CA LYS A 242 -11.87 -16.37 -22.76
C LYS A 242 -12.54 -15.07 -22.36
N ARG A 243 -13.76 -14.83 -22.88
CA ARG A 243 -14.61 -13.69 -22.46
C ARG A 243 -14.94 -13.76 -20.98
N ARG A 244 -15.39 -14.92 -20.52
CA ARG A 244 -15.63 -15.26 -19.12
C ARG A 244 -15.20 -16.71 -18.87
N GLY A 245 -14.59 -16.97 -17.72
CA GLY A 245 -14.29 -18.33 -17.28
C GLY A 245 -13.00 -18.46 -16.49
N VAL A 246 -12.55 -19.69 -16.28
CA VAL A 246 -11.32 -19.97 -15.51
C VAL A 246 -10.14 -20.22 -16.44
N VAL A 247 -9.01 -19.59 -16.14
CA VAL A 247 -7.69 -19.82 -16.76
C VAL A 247 -6.70 -20.33 -15.72
N GLY A 248 -5.67 -21.04 -16.18
CA GLY A 248 -4.58 -21.47 -15.30
C GLY A 248 -3.53 -20.37 -15.17
N VAL A 249 -3.10 -20.04 -13.96
CA VAL A 249 -2.03 -19.07 -13.73
C VAL A 249 -0.92 -19.70 -12.91
N HIS A 250 0.31 -19.52 -13.37
CA HIS A 250 1.53 -19.92 -12.69
C HIS A 250 2.29 -18.66 -12.31
N VAL A 251 2.54 -18.42 -11.03
CA VAL A 251 3.27 -17.25 -10.55
C VAL A 251 4.64 -17.68 -10.04
N ARG A 252 5.68 -17.00 -10.51
CA ARG A 252 7.07 -17.14 -10.08
C ARG A 252 7.60 -15.79 -9.62
N TRP A 253 8.18 -15.78 -8.43
CA TRP A 253 8.89 -14.63 -7.92
C TRP A 253 10.39 -14.87 -8.08
N GLU A 254 11.08 -13.87 -8.60
CA GLU A 254 12.51 -13.91 -8.84
C GLU A 254 13.15 -12.65 -8.23
N LEU A 255 14.41 -12.74 -7.85
CA LEU A 255 15.16 -11.60 -7.31
C LEU A 255 15.73 -10.70 -8.41
N ALA A 256 15.77 -11.18 -9.65
CA ALA A 256 16.29 -10.50 -10.82
C ALA A 256 15.60 -11.01 -12.09
N ALA A 257 15.90 -10.37 -13.23
CA ALA A 257 15.31 -10.75 -14.50
C ALA A 257 15.60 -12.21 -14.88
N PRO A 258 14.60 -12.98 -15.36
CA PRO A 258 14.81 -14.36 -15.78
C PRO A 258 15.70 -14.41 -17.02
N LEU A 259 16.76 -15.22 -16.96
CA LEU A 259 17.79 -15.36 -18.00
C LEU A 259 17.29 -15.99 -19.31
N SER A 260 16.11 -16.62 -19.32
CA SER A 260 15.59 -17.31 -20.51
C SER A 260 14.08 -17.12 -20.67
N SER A 261 13.62 -17.00 -21.91
CA SER A 261 12.21 -17.19 -22.25
C SER A 261 11.83 -18.66 -22.01
N ALA A 262 10.72 -18.89 -21.33
CA ALA A 262 10.25 -20.24 -21.05
C ALA A 262 9.91 -20.96 -22.39
N SER A 263 10.52 -22.11 -22.65
CA SER A 263 10.26 -22.91 -23.85
C SER A 263 8.81 -23.43 -23.86
N GLY A 264 8.12 -23.32 -25.01
CA GLY A 264 6.76 -23.86 -25.18
C GLY A 264 5.62 -22.89 -24.83
N TRP A 265 5.91 -21.60 -24.63
CA TRP A 265 4.94 -20.52 -24.54
C TRP A 265 4.85 -19.77 -25.89
N GLU A 266 3.65 -19.35 -26.26
CA GLU A 266 3.33 -18.85 -27.62
C GLU A 266 3.47 -17.34 -27.72
N GLU A 267 3.09 -16.62 -26.66
CA GLU A 267 3.24 -15.16 -26.57
C GLU A 267 4.02 -14.81 -25.30
N VAL A 268 4.85 -13.77 -25.40
CA VAL A 268 5.60 -13.23 -24.27
C VAL A 268 5.54 -11.72 -24.34
N GLU A 269 5.21 -11.09 -23.23
CA GLU A 269 5.31 -9.64 -23.08
C GLU A 269 5.85 -9.30 -21.70
N GLU A 270 6.69 -8.27 -21.65
CA GLU A 270 7.31 -7.78 -20.44
C GLU A 270 6.91 -6.33 -20.24
N ILE A 271 6.40 -6.03 -19.06
CA ILE A 271 6.01 -4.68 -18.67
C ILE A 271 6.55 -4.36 -17.29
N GLU A 272 6.55 -3.07 -16.99
CA GLU A 272 6.75 -2.58 -15.64
C GLU A 272 5.39 -2.22 -15.03
N PHE A 273 5.25 -2.44 -13.74
CA PHE A 273 4.08 -1.98 -13.00
C PHE A 273 4.48 -1.50 -11.62
N VAL A 274 3.64 -0.65 -11.05
CA VAL A 274 3.85 -0.03 -9.75
C VAL A 274 2.74 -0.47 -8.81
N THR A 275 3.11 -0.79 -7.58
CA THR A 275 2.16 -1.01 -6.48
C THR A 275 2.45 -0.06 -5.34
N THR A 276 1.40 0.55 -4.77
CA THR A 276 1.52 1.52 -3.67
C THR A 276 1.45 0.88 -2.30
N THR A 277 0.75 -0.25 -2.18
CA THR A 277 0.58 -0.98 -0.91
C THR A 277 1.51 -2.18 -0.79
N GLY A 278 2.06 -2.65 -1.92
CA GLY A 278 2.76 -3.94 -1.92
C GLY A 278 1.84 -5.14 -1.83
N VAL A 279 0.57 -4.97 -2.16
CA VAL A 279 -0.42 -6.05 -2.21
C VAL A 279 -1.10 -6.03 -3.56
N MET A 280 -0.87 -7.07 -4.36
CA MET A 280 -1.45 -7.23 -5.69
C MET A 280 -2.00 -8.64 -5.84
N HIS A 281 -3.32 -8.75 -6.01
CA HIS A 281 -4.06 -10.02 -6.07
C HIS A 281 -4.87 -10.14 -7.36
N PHE A 282 -5.11 -11.37 -7.80
CA PHE A 282 -6.06 -11.63 -8.89
C PHE A 282 -7.49 -11.27 -8.46
N ALA A 283 -8.17 -10.46 -9.26
CA ALA A 283 -9.57 -10.17 -9.07
C ALA A 283 -10.43 -11.41 -9.39
N GLY A 284 -11.50 -11.64 -8.64
CA GLY A 284 -12.48 -12.69 -8.93
C GLY A 284 -12.06 -14.13 -8.57
N VAL A 285 -10.93 -14.35 -7.89
CA VAL A 285 -10.63 -15.67 -7.30
C VAL A 285 -11.60 -15.88 -6.12
N SER A 286 -12.30 -17.03 -6.08
CA SER A 286 -13.30 -17.36 -5.04
C SER A 286 -12.79 -17.08 -3.62
N THR A 287 -13.72 -16.71 -2.73
CA THR A 287 -13.57 -16.21 -1.34
C THR A 287 -12.99 -17.20 -0.32
N ASP A 288 -12.22 -18.20 -0.74
CA ASP A 288 -11.44 -19.03 0.18
C ASP A 288 -10.10 -18.31 0.42
N ASP A 289 -10.08 -17.50 1.47
CA ASP A 289 -9.25 -16.31 1.65
C ASP A 289 -7.75 -16.57 1.96
N GLU A 290 -7.32 -17.81 2.16
CA GLU A 290 -5.97 -18.07 2.71
C GLU A 290 -4.87 -18.36 1.67
N ARG A 291 -5.17 -18.38 0.37
CA ARG A 291 -4.19 -18.80 -0.67
C ARG A 291 -4.06 -17.89 -1.88
N ARG A 292 -4.46 -16.62 -1.77
CA ARG A 292 -4.24 -15.66 -2.87
C ARG A 292 -2.77 -15.28 -2.93
N PRO A 293 -2.05 -15.60 -4.04
CA PRO A 293 -0.66 -15.23 -4.16
C PRO A 293 -0.56 -13.71 -4.29
N ASN A 294 0.19 -13.07 -3.39
CA ASN A 294 0.57 -11.67 -3.54
C ASN A 294 1.71 -11.55 -4.56
N LEU A 295 1.46 -10.84 -5.66
CA LEU A 295 2.45 -10.68 -6.73
C LEU A 295 3.66 -9.83 -6.28
N THR A 296 3.51 -8.98 -5.28
CA THR A 296 4.50 -7.95 -4.90
C THR A 296 5.15 -8.28 -3.55
N PHE A 297 5.91 -9.38 -3.53
CA PHE A 297 6.47 -9.99 -2.32
C PHE A 297 7.46 -9.13 -1.53
N GLN A 298 7.98 -8.04 -2.10
CA GLN A 298 8.88 -7.11 -1.41
C GLN A 298 8.15 -5.85 -0.88
N GLY A 299 6.83 -5.82 -0.99
CA GLY A 299 6.03 -4.65 -0.61
C GLY A 299 5.87 -3.66 -1.75
N ALA A 300 5.55 -2.41 -1.41
CA ALA A 300 5.33 -1.35 -2.38
C ALA A 300 6.58 -1.06 -3.23
N GLY A 301 6.38 -0.60 -4.46
CA GLY A 301 7.48 -0.24 -5.36
C GLY A 301 7.27 -0.64 -6.81
N ARG A 302 8.36 -0.61 -7.58
CA ARG A 302 8.41 -0.95 -9.00
C ARG A 302 8.79 -2.41 -9.20
N TYR A 303 7.99 -3.09 -9.99
CA TYR A 303 8.22 -4.47 -10.36
C TYR A 303 8.23 -4.59 -11.87
N ARG A 304 9.01 -5.55 -12.35
CA ARG A 304 8.88 -6.03 -13.71
C ARG A 304 8.04 -7.30 -13.71
N LEU A 305 7.16 -7.41 -14.69
CA LEU A 305 6.31 -8.56 -14.92
C LEU A 305 6.54 -9.04 -16.34
N ARG A 306 6.98 -10.29 -16.47
CA ARG A 306 6.97 -11.02 -17.74
C ARG A 306 5.80 -11.98 -17.75
N VAL A 307 4.91 -11.80 -18.72
CA VAL A 307 3.73 -12.63 -18.94
C VAL A 307 3.98 -13.52 -20.15
N HIS A 308 3.86 -14.82 -19.94
CA HIS A 308 3.85 -15.82 -20.99
C HIS A 308 2.43 -16.37 -21.17
N GLY A 309 1.91 -16.40 -22.40
CA GLY A 309 0.62 -17.00 -22.75
C GLY A 309 0.78 -18.29 -23.57
N ARG A 310 -0.05 -19.30 -23.34
CA ARG A 310 -0.05 -20.56 -24.11
C ARG A 310 -1.47 -21.04 -24.43
N ALA A 311 -1.58 -21.74 -25.57
CA ALA A 311 -2.75 -22.45 -26.09
C ALA A 311 -3.83 -21.54 -26.66
N ARG A 312 -3.40 -20.57 -27.48
CA ARG A 312 -4.25 -19.63 -28.20
C ARG A 312 -4.81 -20.07 -29.57
N PRO A 313 -4.27 -21.07 -30.32
CA PRO A 313 -4.74 -21.29 -31.68
C PRO A 313 -5.84 -22.35 -31.87
N ARG A 314 -6.33 -23.09 -30.86
CA ARG A 314 -7.43 -24.06 -31.06
C ARG A 314 -8.35 -24.18 -29.86
N GLU A 315 -9.62 -23.82 -30.05
CA GLU A 315 -10.75 -24.24 -29.22
C GLU A 315 -10.69 -25.75 -28.99
N ARG A 316 -10.20 -26.16 -27.82
CA ARG A 316 -10.40 -27.52 -27.32
C ARG A 316 -11.56 -27.48 -26.34
N LEU A 317 -12.68 -28.07 -26.76
CA LEU A 317 -13.79 -28.43 -25.89
C LEU A 317 -13.30 -29.43 -24.84
N GLY A 318 -12.97 -28.96 -23.64
CA GLY A 318 -12.62 -29.82 -22.51
C GLY A 318 -12.46 -29.03 -21.21
N ASN A 319 -12.82 -29.64 -20.07
CA ASN A 319 -12.81 -29.05 -18.71
C ASN A 319 -11.42 -28.76 -18.13
N ARG A 320 -10.33 -28.81 -18.92
CA ARG A 320 -9.02 -28.29 -18.50
C ARG A 320 -8.94 -26.81 -18.88
N PRO A 321 -8.23 -25.95 -18.12
CA PRO A 321 -8.02 -24.58 -18.55
C PRO A 321 -7.26 -24.59 -19.89
N GLY A 322 -8.01 -24.44 -20.99
CA GLY A 322 -7.46 -24.43 -22.35
C GLY A 322 -6.52 -23.27 -22.60
N GLU A 323 -6.51 -22.27 -21.72
CA GLU A 323 -5.64 -21.10 -21.73
C GLU A 323 -4.90 -21.04 -20.39
N SER A 324 -3.58 -20.81 -20.44
CA SER A 324 -2.72 -20.73 -19.25
C SER A 324 -1.72 -19.60 -19.38
N TYR A 325 -1.31 -19.06 -18.24
CA TYR A 325 -0.37 -17.95 -18.10
C TYR A 325 0.75 -18.28 -17.14
N LEU A 326 1.97 -17.89 -17.47
CA LEU A 326 3.10 -17.87 -16.54
C LEU A 326 3.52 -16.41 -16.31
N LEU A 327 3.49 -16.00 -15.05
CA LEU A 327 3.91 -14.69 -14.58
C LEU A 327 5.25 -14.84 -13.87
N ALA A 328 6.30 -14.22 -14.40
CA ALA A 328 7.56 -14.06 -13.69
C ALA A 328 7.67 -12.61 -13.22
N ILE A 329 7.89 -12.41 -11.92
CA ILE A 329 7.86 -11.10 -11.28
C ILE A 329 9.15 -10.89 -10.50
N TRP A 330 9.79 -9.74 -10.68
CA TRP A 330 10.98 -9.37 -9.92
C TRP A 330 10.99 -7.86 -9.62
N PRO A 331 11.58 -7.45 -8.49
CA PRO A 331 11.73 -6.05 -8.16
C PRO A 331 12.72 -5.37 -9.13
N ILE A 332 12.51 -4.08 -9.39
CA ILE A 332 13.48 -3.24 -10.12
C ILE A 332 14.07 -2.24 -9.13
N ALA A 333 15.40 -2.23 -8.99
CA ALA A 333 16.10 -1.22 -8.19
C ALA A 333 15.90 0.17 -8.79
N LEU A 334 15.53 1.15 -7.96
CA LEU A 334 15.40 2.54 -8.39
C LEU A 334 16.78 3.10 -8.74
N GLY A 335 16.94 3.53 -10.00
CA GLY A 335 18.16 4.18 -10.49
C GLY A 335 18.94 3.43 -11.56
N ALA A 336 18.58 2.18 -11.91
CA ALA A 336 19.14 1.55 -13.11
C ALA A 336 18.51 2.19 -14.36
N GLN A 337 19.26 3.04 -15.06
CA GLN A 337 18.88 3.51 -16.40
C GLN A 337 18.51 2.29 -17.26
N ALA A 338 17.41 2.40 -17.99
CA ALA A 338 17.11 1.47 -19.06
C ALA A 338 18.30 1.51 -20.04
N ALA A 339 19.05 0.41 -20.10
CA ALA A 339 20.03 0.23 -21.16
C ALA A 339 19.26 0.22 -22.49
N GLY A 340 19.61 1.16 -23.36
CA GLY A 340 19.01 1.34 -24.69
C GLY A 340 19.33 0.22 -25.66
#